data_AF-A0A954CRN9-F1
#
_entry.id   AF-A0A954CRN9-F1
#
_cell.length_a   1.000
_cell.length_b   1.000
_cell.length_c   1.000
_cell.angle_alpha   90.00
_cell.angle_beta   90.00
_cell.angle_gamma   90.00
#
_symmetry.space_group_name_H-M   'P 1'
#
loop_
_entity.id
_entity.type
_entity.pdbx_description
1 polymer ?
#
loop_
_entity_poly.entity_id
_entity_poly.type
_entity_poly.pdbx_seq_one_letter_code
_entity_poly.pdbx_strand_id
1 'polypeptide(L)'
;MKPKKPAINRARRQFLQSTALVAGGIILASCAPEDAGPRITAEPKPDAKPDENKKAESGEKLTYGALMCGGRLINTETNEERFVFTQLSIDQTIKDKGAKQKLITDIGFLAHGVIKNPNANHKILVFEKKGEGGAEIDLKDNKLTTRIKPSKGCAFYGHGAYSVDGKLVYAT
;
A
#
# COMPACT_ATOMS: atom_id res chain seq x y z
N MET A 1 20.62 9.65 -41.12
CA MET A 1 19.87 10.33 -40.04
C MET A 1 19.63 9.33 -38.91
N LYS A 2 20.07 9.62 -37.68
CA LYS A 2 19.82 8.74 -36.50
C LYS A 2 18.50 9.14 -35.84
N PRO A 3 17.63 8.20 -35.42
CA PRO A 3 16.38 8.56 -34.77
C PRO A 3 16.64 9.09 -33.35
N LYS A 4 16.04 10.25 -33.02
CA LYS A 4 16.01 10.80 -31.66
C LYS A 4 15.17 9.85 -30.78
N LYS A 5 15.77 9.29 -29.73
CA LYS A 5 15.04 8.57 -28.68
C LYS A 5 14.09 9.55 -27.95
N PRO A 6 12.85 9.15 -27.63
CA PRO A 6 11.89 10.04 -26.98
C PRO A 6 12.29 10.33 -25.51
N ALA A 7 12.10 11.58 -25.10
CA ALA A 7 12.47 12.15 -23.81
C ALA A 7 11.58 11.69 -22.62
N ILE A 8 11.26 10.40 -22.53
CA ILE A 8 10.33 9.83 -21.52
C ILE A 8 11.05 9.36 -20.24
N ASN A 9 12.35 9.62 -20.08
CA ASN A 9 13.15 8.91 -19.09
C ASN A 9 13.84 9.75 -18.01
N ARG A 10 13.43 11.00 -17.78
CA ARG A 10 13.96 11.82 -16.66
C ARG A 10 13.06 11.76 -15.43
N ALA A 11 11.75 12.00 -15.58
CA ALA A 11 10.79 11.94 -14.49
C ALA A 11 10.62 10.52 -13.91
N ARG A 12 10.61 9.50 -14.78
CA ARG A 12 10.54 8.08 -14.38
C ARG A 12 11.78 7.64 -13.60
N ARG A 13 12.96 8.13 -14.00
CA ARG A 13 14.24 7.83 -13.35
C ARG A 13 14.38 8.57 -12.02
N GLN A 14 13.88 9.80 -11.92
CA GLN A 14 13.81 10.55 -10.66
C GLN A 14 12.83 9.89 -9.67
N PHE A 15 11.65 9.43 -10.12
CA PHE A 15 10.71 8.71 -9.27
C PHE A 15 11.29 7.39 -8.72
N LEU A 16 11.97 6.61 -9.56
CA LEU A 16 12.65 5.37 -9.15
C LEU A 16 13.85 5.64 -8.23
N GLN A 17 14.58 6.74 -8.44
CA GLN A 17 15.69 7.13 -7.57
C GLN A 17 15.22 7.66 -6.21
N SER A 18 14.09 8.36 -6.14
CA SER A 18 13.51 8.84 -4.89
C SER A 18 12.86 7.73 -4.06
N THR A 19 12.40 6.64 -4.69
CA THR A 19 11.80 5.48 -4.00
C THR A 19 12.85 4.46 -3.54
N ALA A 20 14.00 4.38 -4.20
CA ALA A 20 15.08 3.46 -3.82
C ALA A 20 15.76 3.79 -2.47
N LEU A 21 15.62 5.02 -1.94
CA LEU A 21 16.22 5.39 -0.65
C LEU A 21 15.31 5.14 0.57
N VAL A 22 14.06 4.71 0.35
CA VAL A 22 13.15 4.27 1.41
C VAL A 22 12.79 2.82 1.10
N ALA A 23 13.68 1.90 1.48
CA ALA A 23 13.39 0.47 1.47
C ALA A 23 12.32 0.15 2.53
N GLY A 24 11.06 0.50 2.21
CA GLY A 24 9.87 0.02 2.89
C GLY A 24 9.51 -1.35 2.33
N GLY A 25 9.32 -2.32 3.22
CA GLY A 25 8.93 -3.68 2.86
C GLY A 25 7.67 -3.68 2.01
N ILE A 26 7.78 -4.22 0.79
CA ILE A 26 6.65 -4.54 -0.05
C ILE A 26 6.04 -5.83 0.51
N ILE A 27 4.91 -5.75 1.20
CA ILE A 27 4.07 -6.91 1.48
C ILE A 27 3.03 -7.01 0.37
N LEU A 28 3.22 -7.95 -0.54
CA LEU A 28 2.17 -8.47 -1.41
C LEU A 28 1.29 -9.41 -0.57
N ALA A 29 0.19 -8.89 -0.02
CA ALA A 29 -0.85 -9.76 0.53
C ALA A 29 -1.76 -10.20 -0.64
N SER A 30 -1.44 -11.35 -1.24
CA SER A 30 -2.38 -12.09 -2.09
C SER A 30 -3.28 -12.93 -1.18
N CYS A 31 -4.52 -12.49 -0.99
CA CYS A 31 -5.59 -13.38 -0.57
C CYS A 31 -6.67 -13.32 -1.66
N ALA A 32 -6.57 -14.26 -2.61
CA ALA A 32 -7.74 -14.63 -3.41
C ALA A 32 -8.56 -15.60 -2.56
N PRO A 33 -9.89 -15.42 -2.42
CA PRO A 33 -10.73 -16.44 -1.80
C PRO A 33 -10.74 -17.70 -2.66
N GLU A 34 -10.58 -18.85 -2.01
CA GLU A 34 -10.75 -20.18 -2.58
C GLU A 34 -12.22 -20.40 -2.96
N ASP A 35 -12.65 -19.87 -4.09
CA ASP A 35 -13.95 -20.20 -4.71
C ASP A 35 -13.94 -19.93 -6.22
N ALA A 36 -12.89 -20.41 -6.89
CA ALA A 36 -12.92 -20.56 -8.34
C ALA A 36 -13.46 -21.96 -8.67
N GLY A 37 -14.71 -22.00 -9.17
CA GLY A 37 -15.40 -23.21 -9.63
C GLY A 37 -14.66 -24.00 -10.73
N PRO A 38 -15.28 -25.06 -11.29
CA PRO A 38 -14.57 -26.09 -12.04
C PRO A 38 -13.80 -25.53 -13.25
N ARG A 39 -12.55 -26.01 -13.37
CA ARG A 39 -11.64 -25.81 -14.51
C ARG A 39 -12.36 -26.09 -15.84
N ILE A 40 -12.47 -25.07 -16.69
CA ILE A 40 -12.71 -25.25 -18.12
C ILE A 40 -11.37 -25.56 -18.77
N THR A 41 -11.05 -26.85 -18.94
CA THR A 41 -10.04 -27.30 -19.90
C THR A 41 -10.69 -27.38 -21.27
N ALA A 42 -10.71 -26.26 -22.00
CA ALA A 42 -11.01 -26.29 -23.43
C ALA A 42 -9.68 -26.26 -24.19
N GLU A 43 -9.36 -27.35 -24.89
CA GLU A 43 -8.26 -27.37 -25.86
C GLU A 43 -8.51 -26.34 -26.97
N PRO A 44 -7.49 -25.60 -27.42
CA PRO A 44 -7.67 -24.63 -28.49
C PRO A 44 -7.84 -25.36 -29.84
N LYS A 45 -8.99 -25.17 -30.49
CA LYS A 45 -9.16 -25.49 -31.92
C LYS A 45 -8.26 -24.56 -32.76
N PRO A 46 -7.59 -25.07 -33.80
CA PRO A 46 -6.78 -24.24 -34.68
C PRO A 46 -7.69 -23.45 -35.63
N ASP A 47 -7.27 -22.21 -35.88
CA ASP A 47 -7.59 -21.37 -37.04
C ASP A 47 -9.00 -20.77 -37.13
N ALA A 48 -9.22 -19.72 -36.33
CA ALA A 48 -10.06 -18.60 -36.76
C ALA A 48 -9.17 -17.36 -36.90
N LYS A 49 -9.05 -16.83 -38.12
CA LYS A 49 -8.33 -15.57 -38.38
C LYS A 49 -8.96 -14.44 -37.57
N PRO A 50 -8.17 -13.52 -36.98
CA PRO A 50 -8.74 -12.39 -36.25
C PRO A 50 -9.51 -11.52 -37.23
N ASP A 51 -10.77 -11.24 -36.90
CA ASP A 51 -11.59 -10.24 -37.58
C ASP A 51 -11.00 -8.86 -37.26
N GLU A 52 -10.26 -8.28 -38.22
CA GLU A 52 -9.49 -7.03 -38.07
C GLU A 52 -10.35 -5.78 -37.78
N ASN A 53 -11.68 -5.92 -37.71
CA ASN A 53 -12.60 -4.79 -37.59
C ASN A 53 -13.33 -4.68 -36.25
N LYS A 54 -12.94 -5.43 -35.21
CA LYS A 54 -13.36 -5.13 -33.83
C LYS A 54 -12.32 -4.25 -33.17
N LYS A 55 -12.44 -2.94 -33.39
CA LYS A 55 -11.80 -1.92 -32.56
C LYS A 55 -12.24 -2.20 -31.12
N ALA A 56 -11.34 -2.77 -30.32
CA ALA A 56 -11.59 -3.12 -28.94
C ALA A 56 -11.73 -1.83 -28.12
N GLU A 57 -12.93 -1.24 -28.13
CA GLU A 57 -13.40 -0.32 -27.09
C GLU A 57 -13.83 -1.14 -25.87
N SER A 58 -12.92 -1.97 -25.36
CA SER A 58 -13.01 -2.51 -24.01
C SER A 58 -11.88 -1.88 -23.22
N GLY A 59 -11.94 -0.56 -23.07
CA GLY A 59 -11.03 0.18 -22.19
C GLY A 59 -11.37 -0.12 -20.74
N GLU A 60 -11.03 -1.32 -20.26
CA GLU A 60 -11.11 -1.62 -18.84
C GLU A 60 -10.28 -0.59 -18.09
N LYS A 61 -10.97 0.14 -17.21
CA LYS A 61 -10.35 1.16 -16.39
C LYS A 61 -9.50 0.48 -15.33
N LEU A 62 -8.20 0.45 -15.54
CA LEU A 62 -7.24 -0.04 -14.56
C LEU A 62 -7.43 0.71 -13.23
N THR A 63 -7.56 -0.05 -12.15
CA THR A 63 -7.61 0.45 -10.76
C THR A 63 -6.28 0.09 -10.09
N TYR A 64 -5.55 1.09 -9.63
CA TYR A 64 -4.20 0.95 -9.07
C TYR A 64 -4.20 0.82 -7.54
N GLY A 65 -5.24 1.30 -6.85
CA GLY A 65 -5.38 1.21 -5.41
C GLY A 65 -4.64 2.32 -4.64
N ALA A 66 -4.11 1.98 -3.47
CA ALA A 66 -3.50 2.92 -2.54
C ALA A 66 -2.14 2.44 -2.03
N LEU A 67 -1.22 3.39 -1.84
CA LEU A 67 0.03 3.19 -1.10
C LEU A 67 -0.17 3.60 0.35
N MET A 68 0.31 2.76 1.26
CA MET A 68 0.26 3.01 2.69
C MET A 68 1.64 2.72 3.28
N CYS A 69 2.17 3.65 4.06
CA CYS A 69 3.49 3.47 4.67
C CYS A 69 3.69 4.28 5.95
N GLY A 70 4.48 3.73 6.85
CA GLY A 70 5.13 4.51 7.90
C GLY A 70 6.22 5.40 7.29
N GLY A 71 6.45 6.56 7.89
CA GLY A 71 7.43 7.49 7.42
C GLY A 71 7.88 8.48 8.48
N ARG A 72 8.91 9.24 8.11
CA ARG A 72 9.46 10.32 8.90
C ARG A 72 9.32 11.62 8.11
N LEU A 73 8.84 12.66 8.78
CA LEU A 73 8.87 14.04 8.29
C LEU A 73 9.85 14.84 9.16
N ILE A 74 10.69 15.63 8.50
CA ILE A 74 11.59 16.57 9.16
C ILE A 74 11.16 17.96 8.72
N ASN A 75 10.86 18.83 9.68
CA ASN A 75 10.67 20.25 9.39
C ASN A 75 12.03 20.85 9.08
N THR A 76 12.21 21.41 7.89
CA THR A 76 13.51 21.96 7.43
C THR A 76 13.91 23.26 8.12
N GLU A 77 12.96 23.97 8.72
CA GLU A 77 13.20 25.23 9.43
C GLU A 77 13.51 24.98 10.91
N THR A 78 12.74 24.12 11.57
CA THR A 78 12.87 23.84 13.01
C THR A 78 13.71 22.62 13.33
N ASN A 79 14.04 21.80 12.33
CA ASN A 79 14.67 20.48 12.47
C ASN A 79 13.86 19.50 13.33
N GLU A 80 12.57 19.77 13.55
CA GLU A 80 11.68 18.91 14.31
C GLU A 80 11.33 17.66 13.50
N GLU A 81 11.48 16.50 14.14
CA GLU A 81 11.17 15.19 13.56
C GLU A 81 9.79 14.72 14.00
N ARG A 82 8.98 14.25 13.07
CA ARG A 82 7.70 13.58 13.34
C ARG A 82 7.62 12.25 12.61
N PHE A 83 7.11 11.25 13.32
CA PHE A 83 6.79 9.95 12.73
C PHE A 83 5.32 9.88 12.38
N VAL A 84 5.05 9.51 11.13
CA VAL A 84 3.74 9.57 10.53
C VAL A 84 3.37 8.26 9.83
N PHE A 85 2.08 8.02 9.71
CA PHE A 85 1.52 7.08 8.76
C PHE A 85 0.95 7.86 7.58
N THR A 86 1.23 7.40 6.35
CA THR A 86 0.80 8.04 5.12
C THR A 86 -0.11 7.11 4.34
N GLN A 87 -1.22 7.65 3.84
CA GLN A 87 -2.05 7.05 2.80
C GLN A 87 -2.03 7.93 1.54
N LEU A 88 -1.84 7.28 0.39
CA LEU A 88 -1.88 7.90 -0.93
C LEU A 88 -2.73 7.07 -1.88
N SER A 89 -3.86 7.60 -2.34
CA SER A 89 -4.66 6.98 -3.41
C SER A 89 -3.98 7.21 -4.76
N ILE A 90 -3.53 6.14 -5.41
CA ILE A 90 -2.87 6.23 -6.73
C ILE A 90 -3.90 6.63 -7.79
N ASP A 91 -5.07 6.00 -7.78
CA ASP A 91 -6.15 6.28 -8.74
C ASP A 91 -6.57 7.73 -8.71
N GLN A 92 -6.73 8.28 -7.50
CA GLN A 92 -7.17 9.64 -7.32
C GLN A 92 -6.04 10.63 -7.64
N THR A 93 -4.79 10.30 -7.30
CA THR A 93 -3.61 11.08 -7.71
C THR A 93 -3.50 11.18 -9.24
N ILE A 94 -3.77 10.10 -9.98
CA ILE A 94 -3.79 10.11 -11.45
C ILE A 94 -4.90 11.01 -11.97
N LYS A 95 -6.14 10.86 -11.45
CA LYS A 95 -7.29 11.69 -11.85
C LYS A 95 -7.04 13.17 -11.61
N ASP A 96 -6.49 13.49 -10.44
CA ASP A 96 -6.25 14.87 -9.98
C ASP A 96 -4.92 15.43 -10.50
N LYS A 97 -4.23 14.73 -11.41
CA LYS A 97 -2.94 15.14 -11.99
C LYS A 97 -1.90 15.52 -10.91
N GLY A 98 -1.91 14.79 -9.80
CA GLY A 98 -0.99 15.00 -8.67
C GLY A 98 -1.39 16.08 -7.68
N ALA A 99 -2.58 16.68 -7.80
CA ALA A 99 -2.88 17.95 -7.11
C ALA A 99 -3.06 17.86 -5.60
N LYS A 100 -3.39 16.72 -5.00
CA LYS A 100 -3.54 16.47 -3.55
C LYS A 100 -4.19 15.12 -3.38
N GLN A 101 -3.65 14.18 -2.60
CA GLN A 101 -4.40 13.16 -1.82
C GLN A 101 -3.45 12.38 -0.89
N LYS A 102 -2.54 13.11 -0.22
CA LYS A 102 -1.73 12.53 0.84
C LYS A 102 -2.43 12.78 2.17
N LEU A 103 -2.97 11.72 2.76
CA LEU A 103 -3.45 11.75 4.13
C LEU A 103 -2.29 11.35 5.04
N ILE A 104 -2.05 12.15 6.09
CA ILE A 104 -0.94 11.98 7.02
C ILE A 104 -1.53 11.92 8.43
N THR A 105 -1.19 10.87 9.17
CA THR A 105 -1.53 10.73 10.59
C THR A 105 -0.25 10.75 11.40
N ASP A 106 -0.13 11.64 12.38
CA ASP A 106 0.97 11.58 13.35
C ASP A 106 0.79 10.36 14.25
N ILE A 107 1.82 9.50 14.28
CA ILE A 107 1.82 8.25 15.05
C ILE A 107 2.96 8.19 16.05
N GLY A 108 3.95 9.08 16.00
CA GLY A 108 4.98 9.19 17.05
C GLY A 108 5.95 8.00 17.15
N PHE A 109 5.91 7.06 16.20
CA PHE A 109 6.88 5.98 16.06
C PHE A 109 7.03 5.55 14.60
N LEU A 110 8.17 4.94 14.23
CA LEU A 110 8.39 4.53 12.84
C LEU A 110 7.71 3.19 12.54
N ALA A 111 6.48 3.26 12.03
CA ALA A 111 5.72 2.07 11.65
C ALA A 111 6.44 1.23 10.59
N HIS A 112 6.52 -0.08 10.84
CA HIS A 112 7.07 -1.09 9.95
C HIS A 112 5.99 -2.07 9.49
N GLY A 113 5.29 -2.68 10.45
CA GLY A 113 4.17 -3.57 10.18
C GLY A 113 2.92 -2.81 9.78
N VAL A 114 2.17 -3.36 8.83
CA VAL A 114 0.82 -2.90 8.48
C VAL A 114 -0.08 -4.13 8.35
N ILE A 115 -1.12 -4.21 9.19
CA ILE A 115 -2.00 -5.37 9.29
C ILE A 115 -3.44 -4.88 9.13
N LYS A 116 -4.19 -5.44 8.18
CA LYS A 116 -5.60 -5.10 7.97
C LYS A 116 -6.49 -5.85 8.93
N ASN A 117 -7.51 -5.18 9.46
CA ASN A 117 -8.57 -5.85 10.20
C ASN A 117 -9.47 -6.61 9.21
N PRO A 118 -9.65 -7.94 9.35
CA PRO A 118 -10.42 -8.75 8.41
C PRO A 118 -11.91 -8.37 8.38
N ASN A 119 -12.43 -7.83 9.49
CA ASN A 119 -13.85 -7.46 9.64
C ASN A 119 -14.10 -5.96 9.46
N ALA A 120 -13.04 -5.16 9.32
CA ALA A 120 -13.12 -3.71 9.18
C ALA A 120 -11.98 -3.19 8.30
N ASN A 121 -12.14 -3.24 6.97
CA ASN A 121 -11.09 -2.89 6.00
C ASN A 121 -10.54 -1.46 6.10
N HIS A 122 -11.22 -0.55 6.82
CA HIS A 122 -10.75 0.80 7.09
C HIS A 122 -9.87 0.89 8.35
N LYS A 123 -9.77 -0.18 9.13
CA LYS A 123 -8.93 -0.26 10.32
C LYS A 123 -7.68 -1.07 10.03
N ILE A 124 -6.55 -0.53 10.46
CA ILE A 124 -5.27 -1.21 10.37
C ILE A 124 -4.53 -1.15 11.70
N LEU A 125 -3.69 -2.14 11.95
CA LEU A 125 -2.67 -2.07 12.96
C LEU A 125 -1.34 -1.72 12.33
N VAL A 126 -0.56 -0.97 13.09
CA VAL A 126 0.82 -0.67 12.76
C VAL A 126 1.72 -0.93 13.97
N PHE A 127 2.90 -1.49 13.70
CA PHE A 127 3.89 -1.83 14.73
C PHE A 127 5.28 -1.36 14.31
N GLU A 128 6.08 -0.90 15.27
CA GLU A 128 7.51 -0.64 15.06
C GLU A 128 8.27 -1.92 14.71
N LYS A 129 9.36 -1.78 13.94
CA LYS A 129 10.29 -2.88 13.64
C LYS A 129 10.99 -3.43 14.89
N LYS A 130 11.25 -2.57 15.87
CA LYS A 130 11.81 -2.92 17.18
C LYS A 130 11.50 -1.78 18.14
N GLY A 131 10.54 -1.97 19.03
CA GLY A 131 10.23 -0.96 20.05
C GLY A 131 8.84 -1.13 20.67
N GLU A 132 8.39 -0.11 21.40
CA GLU A 132 7.11 -0.16 22.11
C GLU A 132 5.95 0.38 21.27
N GLY A 133 6.23 0.92 20.07
CA GLY A 133 5.24 1.55 19.22
C GLY A 133 4.30 0.54 18.57
N GLY A 134 3.04 0.55 19.02
CA GLY A 134 1.91 -0.09 18.37
C GLY A 134 0.70 0.85 18.33
N ALA A 135 -0.08 0.77 17.27
CA ALA A 135 -1.32 1.55 17.16
C ALA A 135 -2.34 0.91 16.21
N GLU A 136 -3.61 1.22 16.45
CA GLU A 136 -4.68 1.11 15.45
C GLU A 136 -4.89 2.47 14.78
N ILE A 137 -5.07 2.47 13.46
CA ILE A 137 -5.38 3.65 12.65
C ILE A 137 -6.68 3.39 11.90
N ASP A 138 -7.57 4.38 11.92
CA ASP A 138 -8.74 4.44 11.06
C ASP A 138 -8.38 5.24 9.79
N LEU A 139 -8.38 4.54 8.66
CA LEU A 139 -8.06 5.06 7.33
C LEU A 139 -9.17 5.92 6.74
N LYS A 140 -10.41 5.78 7.20
CA LYS A 140 -11.53 6.60 6.74
C LYS A 140 -11.42 8.00 7.33
N ASP A 141 -11.12 8.06 8.63
CA ASP A 141 -11.02 9.31 9.38
C ASP A 141 -9.59 9.85 9.44
N ASN A 142 -8.60 9.13 8.90
CA ASN A 142 -7.17 9.45 8.93
C ASN A 142 -6.65 9.74 10.34
N LYS A 143 -7.05 8.92 11.32
CA LYS A 143 -6.75 9.16 12.73
C LYS A 143 -6.20 7.92 13.41
N LEU A 144 -5.31 8.14 14.36
CA LEU A 144 -4.93 7.12 15.33
C LEU A 144 -6.10 6.91 16.28
N THR A 145 -6.64 5.69 16.35
CA THR A 145 -7.79 5.36 17.21
C THR A 145 -7.37 4.79 18.54
N THR A 146 -6.26 4.03 18.59
CA THR A 146 -5.83 3.34 19.80
C THR A 146 -4.32 3.16 19.80
N ARG A 147 -3.69 3.34 20.96
CA ARG A 147 -2.29 2.95 21.21
C ARG A 147 -2.27 1.52 21.74
N ILE A 148 -1.38 0.70 21.21
CA ILE A 148 -1.18 -0.69 21.63
C ILE A 148 0.21 -0.77 22.24
N LYS A 149 0.30 -1.31 23.46
CA LYS A 149 1.57 -1.54 24.13
C LYS A 149 1.97 -3.01 23.99
N PRO A 150 3.27 -3.32 23.89
CA PRO A 150 3.72 -4.69 24.00
C PRO A 150 3.45 -5.23 25.41
N SER A 151 3.47 -6.55 25.54
CA SER A 151 3.46 -7.19 26.85
C SER A 151 4.67 -6.74 27.69
N LYS A 152 4.54 -6.79 29.02
CA LYS A 152 5.59 -6.34 29.94
C LYS A 152 6.94 -6.99 29.61
N GLY A 153 7.97 -6.17 29.39
CA GLY A 153 9.32 -6.63 29.06
C GLY A 153 9.52 -7.09 27.61
N CYS A 154 8.51 -6.96 26.76
CA CYS A 154 8.57 -7.27 25.34
C CYS A 154 8.65 -5.99 24.50
N ALA A 155 9.03 -6.14 23.24
CA ALA A 155 8.95 -5.11 22.22
C ALA A 155 8.23 -5.68 21.00
N PHE A 156 7.63 -4.83 20.18
CA PHE A 156 7.17 -5.22 18.85
C PHE A 156 8.34 -5.38 17.89
N TYR A 157 8.18 -6.30 16.95
CA TYR A 157 9.09 -6.62 15.86
C TYR A 157 8.43 -6.48 14.48
N GLY A 158 7.41 -5.63 14.40
CA GLY A 158 6.82 -5.15 13.16
C GLY A 158 5.93 -6.16 12.44
N HIS A 159 5.64 -7.30 13.04
CA HIS A 159 4.70 -8.28 12.49
C HIS A 159 3.54 -8.49 13.45
N GLY A 160 2.38 -8.80 12.89
CA GLY A 160 1.22 -9.23 13.64
C GLY A 160 0.12 -9.73 12.72
N ALA A 161 -0.92 -10.26 13.35
CA ALA A 161 -2.11 -10.75 12.67
C ALA A 161 -3.31 -10.61 13.58
N TYR A 162 -4.47 -10.36 12.98
CA TYR A 162 -5.74 -10.55 13.68
C TYR A 162 -6.09 -12.04 13.75
N SER A 163 -6.83 -12.46 14.77
CA SER A 163 -7.60 -13.69 14.71
C SER A 163 -8.61 -13.63 13.55
N VAL A 164 -9.09 -14.78 13.10
CA VAL A 164 -10.08 -14.88 12.01
C VAL A 164 -11.33 -14.04 12.30
N ASP A 165 -11.78 -14.02 13.56
CA ASP A 165 -12.92 -13.21 14.00
C ASP A 165 -12.59 -11.74 14.32
N GLY A 166 -11.34 -11.32 14.11
CA GLY A 166 -10.88 -9.94 14.30
C GLY A 166 -10.86 -9.46 15.76
N LYS A 167 -11.10 -10.33 16.75
CA LYS A 167 -11.18 -9.94 18.17
C LYS A 167 -9.85 -9.94 18.90
N LEU A 168 -8.91 -10.76 18.44
CA LEU A 168 -7.58 -10.88 19.03
C LEU A 168 -6.53 -10.38 18.05
N VAL A 169 -5.44 -9.87 18.62
CA VAL A 169 -4.25 -9.45 17.89
C VAL A 169 -3.07 -10.23 18.43
N TYR A 170 -2.37 -10.91 17.53
CA TYR A 170 -1.09 -11.55 17.80
C TYR A 170 0.00 -10.68 17.19
N ALA A 171 1.03 -10.35 17.96
CA ALA A 171 2.16 -9.58 17.47
C ALA A 171 3.46 -10.21 17.98
N THR A 172 4.50 -10.14 17.16
CA THR A 172 5.86 -10.50 17.55
C THR A 172 6.54 -9.28 18.12
#